data_AF-A0A0F7PHY8-F1
#
_entry.id   AF-A0A0F7PHY8-F1
#
_cell.length_a   1.000
_cell.length_b   1.000
_cell.length_c   1.000
_cell.angle_alpha   90.00
_cell.angle_beta   90.00
_cell.angle_gamma   90.00
#
_symmetry.space_group_name_H-M   'P 1'
#
loop_
_entity.id
_entity.type
_entity.pdbx_description
1 polymer ?
#
loop_
_entity_poly.entity_id
_entity_poly.type
_entity_poly.pdbx_seq_one_letter_code
_entity_poly.pdbx_strand_id
1 'polypeptide(L)'
;MNKSALISGAVVLAILPVVSACSPSGGTLAGPAAGGSLPIKASGKALAYRVNATNTSSVSSYTNLPQSQHQITQARILEKSAPGGITIDGAADVDPDPNTNQGNNPALITATSTDQLENGTTLVGMTDAKGSIYFDGGNFGDAQVSNEHANLSSVGVYNRHDSNGKFVEQIVLKHGTTIRYQEGADGAATSVQAVGFIGNNTTNMPMSGQATYRGFHEGGTSVYDDNGNMQNMGLNGGEVELTADFGAGTVKGGIKNGQLAAYKDSNMLMLNPNVTGLNINANITGSDYTGTAQLVDSNNNPVGTSTYNEAIGSFFGDAAAETAAAYVIEGNAEIDGQNRDYLMTGTFGAVKN
;
A
#
# COMPACT_ATOMS: atom_id res chain seq x y z
N MET A 1 -10.98 -43.49 -33.73
CA MET A 1 -9.80 -42.82 -34.32
C MET A 1 -10.01 -41.32 -34.25
N ASN A 2 -9.30 -40.64 -33.34
CA ASN A 2 -8.56 -39.38 -33.51
C ASN A 2 -8.92 -38.53 -34.74
N LYS A 3 -9.25 -37.23 -34.63
CA LYS A 3 -8.44 -36.05 -34.24
C LYS A 3 -9.30 -34.82 -34.65
N SER A 4 -9.28 -33.60 -34.14
CA SER A 4 -8.45 -32.83 -33.22
C SER A 4 -9.31 -31.63 -32.80
N ALA A 5 -9.35 -31.29 -31.52
CA ALA A 5 -9.77 -29.96 -31.07
C ALA A 5 -8.53 -29.26 -30.51
N LEU A 6 -7.93 -28.38 -31.32
CA LEU A 6 -7.08 -27.30 -30.83
C LEU A 6 -8.01 -26.12 -30.56
N ILE A 7 -8.24 -25.83 -29.28
CA ILE A 7 -8.68 -24.51 -28.85
C ILE A 7 -7.50 -23.90 -28.11
N SER A 8 -6.64 -23.25 -28.88
CA SER A 8 -5.82 -22.14 -28.39
C SER A 8 -6.76 -20.95 -28.26
N GLY A 9 -7.00 -20.46 -27.04
CA GLY A 9 -7.89 -19.33 -26.80
C GLY A 9 -7.70 -18.82 -25.38
N ALA A 10 -6.94 -17.73 -25.28
CA ALA A 10 -6.72 -16.84 -24.15
C ALA A 10 -7.45 -17.22 -22.84
N VAL A 11 -6.66 -17.60 -21.82
CA VAL A 11 -7.10 -17.53 -20.42
C VAL A 11 -7.34 -16.05 -20.12
N VAL A 12 -8.60 -15.62 -20.23
CA VAL A 12 -9.08 -14.43 -19.54
C VAL A 12 -8.91 -14.74 -18.07
N LEU A 13 -7.82 -14.24 -17.50
CA LEU A 13 -7.65 -14.18 -16.05
C LEU A 13 -8.83 -13.34 -15.57
N ALA A 14 -9.84 -13.99 -14.99
CA ALA A 14 -10.90 -13.31 -14.26
C ALA A 14 -10.24 -12.72 -13.00
N ILE A 15 -9.51 -11.62 -13.20
CA ILE A 15 -8.99 -10.76 -12.15
C ILE A 15 -10.22 -9.98 -11.69
N LEU A 16 -10.93 -10.54 -10.71
CA LEU A 16 -11.61 -9.72 -9.70
C LEU A 16 -10.66 -8.56 -9.37
N PRO A 17 -11.13 -7.31 -9.17
CA PRO A 17 -10.25 -6.23 -8.76
C PRO A 17 -9.39 -6.73 -7.62
N VAL A 18 -8.09 -6.99 -7.88
CA VAL A 18 -7.15 -7.44 -6.87
C VAL A 18 -6.79 -6.19 -6.11
N VAL A 19 -7.74 -5.72 -5.31
CA VAL A 19 -7.43 -5.19 -4.00
C VAL A 19 -6.90 -6.42 -3.27
N SER A 20 -5.57 -6.56 -3.23
CA SER A 20 -4.92 -7.66 -2.51
C SER A 20 -5.56 -7.79 -1.13
N ALA A 21 -6.23 -8.91 -0.89
CA ALA A 21 -6.74 -9.39 0.40
C ALA A 21 -6.76 -8.35 1.54
N CYS A 22 -7.69 -7.39 1.49
CA CYS A 22 -8.22 -6.88 2.74
C CYS A 22 -8.81 -8.10 3.46
N SER A 23 -8.33 -8.41 4.66
CA SER A 23 -9.15 -9.18 5.60
C SER A 23 -10.53 -8.53 5.62
N PRO A 24 -11.64 -9.29 5.55
CA PRO A 24 -12.96 -8.70 5.61
C PRO A 24 -13.04 -7.86 6.89
N SER A 25 -13.12 -6.54 6.74
CA SER A 25 -13.57 -5.63 7.77
C SER A 25 -15.06 -5.91 8.01
N GLY A 26 -15.34 -7.07 8.57
CA GLY A 26 -16.66 -7.69 8.70
C GLY A 26 -16.83 -8.27 10.09
N GLY A 27 -16.65 -7.43 11.10
CA GLY A 27 -17.07 -7.72 12.47
C GLY A 27 -18.32 -6.91 12.81
N THR A 28 -19.36 -7.56 13.32
CA THR A 28 -20.59 -6.92 13.76
C THR A 28 -20.37 -5.95 14.93
N LEU A 29 -20.66 -4.68 14.67
CA LEU A 29 -21.12 -3.58 15.54
C LEU A 29 -21.02 -3.77 17.07
N ALA A 30 -20.00 -3.12 17.66
CA ALA A 30 -20.05 -2.67 19.05
C ALA A 30 -20.26 -1.15 19.08
N GLY A 31 -21.53 -0.72 19.17
CA GLY A 31 -21.98 0.60 19.67
C GLY A 31 -21.54 1.85 18.88
N PRO A 32 -22.31 2.96 18.93
CA PRO A 32 -21.92 4.19 18.26
C PRO A 32 -20.79 4.85 19.06
N ALA A 33 -19.55 4.71 18.60
CA ALA A 33 -18.47 5.60 19.00
C ALA A 33 -18.57 6.89 18.18
N ALA A 34 -18.49 8.05 18.85
CA ALA A 34 -18.56 9.36 18.22
C ALA A 34 -17.49 9.50 17.12
N GLY A 35 -17.92 9.53 15.86
CA GLY A 35 -17.07 9.53 14.68
C GLY A 35 -16.32 10.86 14.48
N GLY A 36 -15.22 10.79 13.73
CA GLY A 36 -14.56 11.96 13.18
C GLY A 36 -15.56 12.65 12.26
N SER A 37 -15.75 13.97 12.44
CA SER A 37 -16.67 14.72 11.62
C SER A 37 -16.04 15.00 10.26
N LEU A 38 -16.72 14.62 9.18
CA LEU A 38 -16.46 15.21 7.86
C LEU A 38 -16.77 16.72 7.92
N PRO A 39 -15.99 17.59 7.24
CA PRO A 39 -14.91 17.27 6.31
C PRO A 39 -13.58 16.96 6.99
N ILE A 40 -12.77 16.11 6.35
CA ILE A 40 -11.39 15.80 6.72
C ILE A 40 -10.46 16.30 5.62
N LYS A 41 -9.37 16.96 6.00
CA LYS A 41 -8.25 17.30 5.11
C LYS A 41 -6.94 16.92 5.77
N ALA A 42 -6.05 16.32 5.00
CA ALA A 42 -4.67 16.08 5.40
C ALA A 42 -3.74 16.06 4.20
N SER A 43 -2.47 16.30 4.48
CA SER A 43 -1.38 16.11 3.55
C SER A 43 -0.54 14.91 3.96
N GLY A 44 0.28 14.40 3.07
CA GLY A 44 1.30 13.43 3.41
C GLY A 44 2.25 13.22 2.27
N LYS A 45 2.90 12.06 2.24
CA LYS A 45 3.90 11.73 1.23
C LYS A 45 3.66 10.36 0.62
N ALA A 46 4.07 10.22 -0.63
CA ALA A 46 4.04 8.96 -1.34
C ALA A 46 5.31 8.75 -2.18
N LEU A 47 5.73 7.49 -2.27
CA LEU A 47 6.67 7.03 -3.27
C LEU A 47 5.87 6.68 -4.51
N ALA A 48 5.96 7.53 -5.52
CA ALA A 48 5.24 7.38 -6.78
C ALA A 48 6.19 6.94 -7.89
N TYR A 49 5.72 6.11 -8.82
CA TYR A 49 6.54 5.59 -9.90
C TYR A 49 5.68 5.19 -11.10
N ARG A 50 6.26 5.30 -12.30
CA ARG A 50 5.64 4.94 -13.57
C ARG A 50 6.17 3.61 -14.07
N VAL A 51 5.28 2.75 -14.54
CA VAL A 51 5.59 1.39 -15.03
C VAL A 51 4.89 1.11 -16.35
N ASN A 52 5.37 0.10 -17.08
CA ASN A 52 4.63 -0.47 -18.20
C ASN A 52 3.43 -1.26 -17.67
N ALA A 53 2.25 -0.99 -18.22
CA ALA A 53 1.00 -1.60 -17.79
C ALA A 53 -0.04 -1.69 -18.90
N THR A 54 -0.97 -2.63 -18.77
CA THR A 54 -2.25 -2.64 -19.47
C THR A 54 -3.29 -1.98 -18.58
N ASN A 55 -3.94 -0.95 -19.09
CA ASN A 55 -4.96 -0.20 -18.36
C ASN A 55 -6.33 -0.39 -19.00
N THR A 56 -7.32 -0.72 -18.18
CA THR A 56 -8.70 -0.91 -18.61
C THR A 56 -9.64 -0.14 -17.70
N SER A 57 -10.51 0.66 -18.31
CA SER A 57 -11.55 1.41 -17.59
C SER A 57 -12.93 0.88 -17.93
N SER A 58 -13.82 0.85 -16.94
CA SER A 58 -15.20 0.39 -17.15
C SER A 58 -16.14 1.04 -16.14
N VAL A 59 -17.45 0.78 -16.29
CA VAL A 59 -18.44 1.09 -15.26
C VAL A 59 -18.90 -0.22 -14.66
N SER A 60 -18.84 -0.33 -13.33
CA SER A 60 -19.30 -1.51 -12.60
C SER A 60 -20.80 -1.70 -12.85
N SER A 61 -21.18 -2.87 -13.36
CA SER A 61 -22.60 -3.22 -13.54
C SER A 61 -23.34 -3.44 -12.22
N TYR A 62 -22.60 -3.59 -11.11
CA TYR A 62 -23.17 -3.75 -9.77
C TYR A 62 -23.40 -2.40 -9.08
N THR A 63 -22.44 -1.47 -9.16
CA THR A 63 -22.49 -0.19 -8.44
C THR A 63 -22.84 1.01 -9.33
N ASN A 64 -22.80 0.85 -10.65
CA ASN A 64 -22.87 1.94 -11.65
C ASN A 64 -21.78 3.02 -11.45
N LEU A 65 -20.70 2.70 -10.74
CA LEU A 65 -19.56 3.59 -10.57
C LEU A 65 -18.46 3.27 -11.59
N PRO A 66 -17.70 4.27 -12.03
CA PRO A 66 -16.48 4.02 -12.78
C PRO A 66 -15.50 3.16 -11.95
N GLN A 67 -14.76 2.31 -12.65
CA GLN A 67 -13.70 1.49 -12.08
C GLN A 67 -12.55 1.36 -13.08
N SER A 68 -11.31 1.35 -12.58
CA SER A 68 -10.11 1.13 -13.39
C SER A 68 -9.35 -0.13 -12.95
N GLN A 69 -8.65 -0.75 -13.90
CA GLN A 69 -7.76 -1.89 -13.67
C GLN A 69 -6.40 -1.60 -14.30
N HIS A 70 -5.33 -1.91 -13.56
CA HIS A 70 -3.96 -1.66 -13.99
C HIS A 70 -3.14 -2.93 -13.80
N GLN A 71 -2.67 -3.53 -14.89
CA GLN A 71 -1.85 -4.73 -14.85
C GLN A 71 -0.44 -4.41 -15.32
N ILE A 72 0.56 -4.53 -14.43
CA ILE A 72 1.97 -4.36 -14.80
C ILE A 72 2.36 -5.40 -15.84
N THR A 73 3.09 -4.97 -16.87
CA THR A 73 3.58 -5.83 -17.95
C THR A 73 5.10 -6.05 -17.91
N GLN A 74 5.83 -5.27 -17.11
CA GLN A 74 7.26 -5.45 -16.84
C GLN A 74 7.59 -4.99 -15.41
N ALA A 75 8.36 -5.78 -14.66
CA ALA A 75 8.82 -5.47 -13.32
C ALA A 75 9.97 -4.44 -13.34
N ARG A 76 9.70 -3.26 -13.89
CA ARG A 76 10.69 -2.20 -14.09
C ARG A 76 10.08 -0.83 -13.89
N ILE A 77 10.79 0.02 -13.16
CA ILE A 77 10.44 1.42 -12.96
C ILE A 77 10.99 2.23 -14.15
N LEU A 78 10.10 2.95 -14.82
CA LEU A 78 10.44 3.86 -15.93
C LEU A 78 10.81 5.25 -15.43
N GLU A 79 10.18 5.65 -14.33
CA GLU A 79 10.26 6.98 -13.75
C GLU A 79 9.78 6.89 -12.30
N LYS A 80 10.31 7.73 -11.40
CA LYS A 80 10.01 7.70 -9.98
C LYS A 80 9.91 9.10 -9.39
N SER A 81 9.37 9.19 -8.19
CA SER A 81 9.41 10.39 -7.37
C SER A 81 10.86 10.76 -7.04
N ALA A 82 11.11 12.04 -6.78
CA ALA A 82 12.37 12.47 -6.19
C ALA A 82 12.60 11.83 -4.80
N PRO A 83 13.86 11.77 -4.33
CA PRO A 83 14.16 11.27 -2.98
C PRO A 83 13.35 11.99 -1.90
N GLY A 84 12.71 11.22 -1.02
CA GLY A 84 11.77 11.70 -0.02
C GLY A 84 10.31 11.69 -0.46
N GLY A 85 10.02 11.24 -1.69
CA GLY A 85 8.68 11.10 -2.23
C GLY A 85 8.06 12.41 -2.74
N ILE A 86 6.83 12.31 -3.23
CA ILE A 86 5.96 13.44 -3.58
C ILE A 86 4.97 13.76 -2.47
N THR A 87 4.49 14.99 -2.42
CA THR A 87 3.39 15.44 -1.56
C THR A 87 2.07 14.89 -2.09
N ILE A 88 1.20 14.41 -1.20
CA ILE A 88 -0.19 14.05 -1.52
C ILE A 88 -1.13 14.85 -0.63
N ASP A 89 -2.06 15.56 -1.25
CA ASP A 89 -3.17 16.24 -0.58
C ASP A 89 -4.42 15.37 -0.66
N GLY A 90 -4.92 14.95 0.51
CA GLY A 90 -6.09 14.11 0.67
C GLY A 90 -7.25 14.84 1.36
N ALA A 91 -8.47 14.58 0.90
CA ALA A 91 -9.67 15.07 1.56
C ALA A 91 -10.82 14.05 1.49
N ALA A 92 -11.65 14.07 2.52
CA ALA A 92 -12.94 13.39 2.56
C ALA A 92 -14.02 14.41 2.96
N ASP A 93 -14.98 14.65 2.06
CA ASP A 93 -16.07 15.61 2.25
C ASP A 93 -17.43 14.90 2.24
N VAL A 94 -18.44 15.46 2.89
CA VAL A 94 -19.79 14.88 2.91
C VAL A 94 -20.34 14.74 1.49
N ASP A 95 -20.87 13.57 1.15
CA ASP A 95 -21.59 13.36 -0.11
C ASP A 95 -23.07 13.77 0.04
N PRO A 96 -23.54 14.84 -0.62
CA PRO A 96 -24.93 15.27 -0.54
C PRO A 96 -25.90 14.37 -1.31
N ASP A 97 -25.40 13.51 -2.20
CA ASP A 97 -26.20 12.61 -3.03
C ASP A 97 -25.57 11.21 -3.07
N PRO A 98 -25.62 10.48 -1.93
CA PRO A 98 -24.89 9.24 -1.77
C PRO A 98 -25.49 8.10 -2.58
N ASN A 99 -24.62 7.30 -3.19
CA ASN A 99 -24.99 6.02 -3.79
C ASN A 99 -25.17 4.96 -2.72
N THR A 100 -25.98 3.95 -3.03
CA THR A 100 -26.34 2.85 -2.10
C THR A 100 -25.14 2.04 -1.61
N ASN A 101 -24.00 2.09 -2.31
CA ASN A 101 -22.81 1.30 -2.02
C ASN A 101 -21.75 2.05 -1.18
N GLN A 102 -21.96 3.32 -0.81
CA GLN A 102 -20.98 4.10 -0.02
C GLN A 102 -21.05 3.81 1.50
N GLY A 103 -22.04 3.01 1.95
CA GLY A 103 -22.18 2.64 3.35
C GLY A 103 -22.78 3.75 4.23
N ASN A 104 -22.55 3.66 5.55
CA ASN A 104 -23.23 4.50 6.54
C ASN A 104 -22.69 5.94 6.63
N ASN A 105 -21.48 6.20 6.13
CA ASN A 105 -20.82 7.51 6.17
C ASN A 105 -20.32 7.87 4.77
N PRO A 106 -21.23 8.19 3.83
CA PRO A 106 -20.86 8.44 2.46
C PRO A 106 -20.04 9.73 2.37
N ALA A 107 -18.92 9.65 1.66
CA ALA A 107 -18.06 10.80 1.43
C ALA A 107 -17.52 10.81 -0.01
N LEU A 108 -17.16 12.01 -0.43
CA LEU A 108 -16.45 12.33 -1.66
C LEU A 108 -14.95 12.37 -1.33
N ILE A 109 -14.15 11.59 -2.05
CA ILE A 109 -12.72 11.47 -1.81
C ILE A 109 -11.93 12.21 -2.89
N THR A 110 -11.00 13.05 -2.42
CA THR A 110 -10.01 13.73 -3.27
C THR A 110 -8.61 13.29 -2.84
N ALA A 111 -7.77 12.97 -3.81
CA ALA A 111 -6.35 12.68 -3.62
C ALA A 111 -5.56 13.23 -4.81
N THR A 112 -4.74 14.24 -4.57
CA THR A 112 -4.04 14.98 -5.64
C THR A 112 -2.59 15.28 -5.25
N SER A 113 -1.78 15.60 -6.25
CA SER A 113 -0.42 16.10 -6.06
C SER A 113 -0.15 17.22 -7.05
N THR A 114 0.63 18.21 -6.62
CA THR A 114 1.19 19.22 -7.54
C THR A 114 2.62 18.88 -7.96
N ASP A 115 3.23 17.89 -7.31
CA ASP A 115 4.57 17.42 -7.64
C ASP A 115 4.55 16.55 -8.90
N GLN A 116 5.72 16.45 -9.53
CA GLN A 116 5.95 15.60 -10.71
C GLN A 116 6.98 14.54 -10.38
N LEU A 117 6.92 13.42 -11.12
CA LEU A 117 8.00 12.45 -11.15
C LEU A 117 9.24 13.05 -11.85
N GLU A 118 10.40 12.38 -11.72
CA GLU A 118 11.71 12.88 -12.15
C GLU A 118 11.78 13.36 -13.62
N ASN A 119 10.95 12.85 -14.52
CA ASN A 119 10.91 13.24 -15.94
C ASN A 119 9.64 14.04 -16.31
N GLY A 120 8.94 14.60 -15.33
CA GLY A 120 7.82 15.51 -15.52
C GLY A 120 6.45 14.84 -15.61
N THR A 121 6.34 13.52 -15.38
CA THR A 121 5.02 12.88 -15.30
C THR A 121 4.26 13.42 -14.09
N THR A 122 3.06 13.95 -14.32
CA THR A 122 2.13 14.40 -13.28
C THR A 122 1.27 13.25 -12.79
N LEU A 123 0.90 13.26 -11.52
CA LEU A 123 -0.25 12.48 -11.06
C LEU A 123 -1.53 13.19 -11.50
N VAL A 124 -2.40 12.48 -12.19
CA VAL A 124 -3.74 12.99 -12.55
C VAL A 124 -4.57 13.19 -11.28
N GLY A 125 -4.46 12.26 -10.34
CA GLY A 125 -5.19 12.29 -9.08
C GLY A 125 -6.67 11.91 -9.25
N MET A 126 -7.42 12.14 -8.19
CA MET A 126 -8.87 12.00 -8.16
C MET A 126 -9.51 13.15 -7.41
N THR A 127 -10.69 13.56 -7.86
CA THR A 127 -11.51 14.59 -7.24
C THR A 127 -12.93 14.08 -7.10
N ASP A 128 -13.51 14.26 -5.91
CA ASP A 128 -14.87 13.88 -5.57
C ASP A 128 -15.24 12.43 -5.96
N ALA A 129 -14.29 11.51 -5.82
CA ALA A 129 -14.47 10.10 -6.13
C ALA A 129 -15.37 9.43 -5.09
N LYS A 130 -16.27 8.56 -5.57
CA LYS A 130 -17.20 7.80 -4.73
C LYS A 130 -16.70 6.38 -4.49
N GLY A 131 -16.98 5.84 -3.31
CA GLY A 131 -16.72 4.45 -2.97
C GLY A 131 -17.00 4.19 -1.50
N SER A 132 -16.52 3.05 -1.01
CA SER A 132 -16.75 2.65 0.38
C SER A 132 -15.81 3.40 1.30
N ILE A 133 -16.32 3.94 2.40
CA ILE A 133 -15.48 4.54 3.43
C ILE A 133 -15.91 4.00 4.78
N TYR A 134 -14.93 3.49 5.52
CA TYR A 134 -15.13 3.00 6.86
C TYR A 134 -14.46 3.95 7.86
N PHE A 135 -15.22 4.39 8.86
CA PHE A 135 -14.70 5.16 10.00
C PHE A 135 -14.90 4.33 11.26
N ASP A 136 -13.82 4.09 12.00
CA ASP A 136 -13.87 3.48 13.33
C ASP A 136 -13.19 4.40 14.35
N GLY A 137 -13.87 4.65 15.47
CA GLY A 137 -13.30 5.41 16.58
C GLY A 137 -12.79 6.83 16.26
N GLY A 138 -13.24 7.44 15.15
CA GLY A 138 -12.84 8.79 14.74
C GLY A 138 -11.49 8.91 14.04
N ASN A 139 -11.06 7.85 13.35
CA ASN A 139 -9.86 7.78 12.53
C ASN A 139 -9.98 8.49 11.16
N PHE A 140 -8.87 8.54 10.41
CA PHE A 140 -8.76 9.12 9.06
C PHE A 140 -9.57 8.41 7.95
N GLY A 141 -10.27 7.34 8.30
CA GLY A 141 -11.08 6.54 7.38
C GLY A 141 -10.27 5.56 6.52
N ASP A 142 -10.93 4.48 6.13
CA ASP A 142 -10.39 3.43 5.24
C ASP A 142 -11.18 3.49 3.93
N ALA A 143 -10.82 4.46 3.08
CA ALA A 143 -11.47 4.67 1.80
C ALA A 143 -11.06 3.57 0.81
N GLN A 144 -12.02 3.09 0.03
CA GLN A 144 -11.83 2.28 -1.16
C GLN A 144 -12.64 2.91 -2.29
N VAL A 145 -11.96 3.71 -3.10
CA VAL A 145 -12.59 4.53 -4.13
C VAL A 145 -11.91 4.30 -5.47
N SER A 146 -12.71 4.41 -6.53
CA SER A 146 -12.24 4.27 -7.90
C SER A 146 -12.96 5.28 -8.78
N ASN A 147 -12.29 5.73 -9.83
CA ASN A 147 -12.90 6.44 -10.93
C ASN A 147 -12.48 5.78 -12.26
N GLU A 148 -12.74 6.44 -13.39
CA GLU A 148 -12.41 5.88 -14.70
C GLU A 148 -10.90 5.77 -14.96
N HIS A 149 -10.04 6.39 -14.15
CA HIS A 149 -8.60 6.42 -14.40
C HIS A 149 -7.77 5.97 -13.21
N ALA A 150 -8.32 5.94 -12.00
CA ALA A 150 -7.55 5.77 -10.78
C ALA A 150 -8.27 4.95 -9.71
N ASN A 151 -7.47 4.28 -8.89
CA ASN A 151 -7.86 3.57 -7.68
C ASN A 151 -7.12 4.14 -6.48
N LEU A 152 -7.82 4.29 -5.35
CA LEU A 152 -7.23 4.61 -4.06
C LEU A 152 -7.78 3.65 -3.01
N SER A 153 -6.88 3.14 -2.18
CA SER A 153 -7.23 2.49 -0.93
C SER A 153 -6.43 3.09 0.23
N SER A 154 -7.05 3.21 1.40
CA SER A 154 -6.37 3.59 2.64
C SER A 154 -6.66 2.59 3.76
N VAL A 155 -5.73 2.50 4.72
CA VAL A 155 -5.89 1.66 5.90
C VAL A 155 -5.38 2.41 7.13
N GLY A 156 -6.30 2.73 8.04
CA GLY A 156 -6.06 3.31 9.35
C GLY A 156 -6.49 2.39 10.48
N VAL A 157 -7.32 1.36 10.22
CA VAL A 157 -7.72 0.35 11.21
C VAL A 157 -7.34 -1.04 10.71
N TYR A 158 -6.66 -1.80 11.57
CA TYR A 158 -6.25 -3.16 11.25
C TYR A 158 -6.64 -4.13 12.37
N ASN A 159 -7.42 -5.14 12.02
CA ASN A 159 -7.81 -6.22 12.93
C ASN A 159 -6.87 -7.40 12.76
N ARG A 160 -5.95 -7.61 13.70
CA ARG A 160 -5.05 -8.76 13.69
C ARG A 160 -5.79 -10.00 14.17
N HIS A 161 -5.65 -11.07 13.42
CA HIS A 161 -6.11 -12.40 13.78
C HIS A 161 -4.91 -13.34 13.95
N ASP A 162 -5.04 -14.36 14.82
CA ASP A 162 -4.03 -15.41 14.94
C ASP A 162 -4.10 -16.39 13.77
N SER A 163 -3.21 -17.38 13.74
CA SER A 163 -3.16 -18.41 12.70
C SER A 163 -4.44 -19.26 12.59
N ASN A 164 -5.31 -19.22 13.59
CA ASN A 164 -6.59 -19.92 13.61
C ASN A 164 -7.77 -19.00 13.21
N GLY A 165 -7.49 -17.76 12.79
CA GLY A 165 -8.50 -16.78 12.43
C GLY A 165 -9.21 -16.16 13.63
N LYS A 166 -8.69 -16.30 14.85
CA LYS A 166 -9.27 -15.66 16.04
C LYS A 166 -8.75 -14.24 16.18
N PHE A 167 -9.64 -13.28 16.42
CA PHE A 167 -9.25 -11.90 16.71
C PHE A 167 -8.28 -11.82 17.90
N VAL A 168 -7.18 -11.09 17.72
CA VAL A 168 -6.11 -10.90 18.72
C VAL A 168 -6.13 -9.47 19.22
N GLU A 169 -5.98 -8.51 18.32
CA GLU A 169 -5.95 -7.08 18.66
C GLU A 169 -6.40 -6.23 17.47
N GLN A 170 -6.83 -5.01 17.77
CA GLN A 170 -7.10 -3.97 16.79
C GLN A 170 -6.04 -2.89 16.92
N ILE A 171 -5.41 -2.53 15.81
CA ILE A 171 -4.47 -1.41 15.70
C ILE A 171 -5.24 -0.27 15.02
N VAL A 172 -5.26 0.90 15.63
CA VAL A 172 -5.97 2.09 15.11
C VAL A 172 -5.00 3.25 15.03
N LEU A 173 -4.80 3.77 13.82
CA LEU A 173 -4.15 5.05 13.57
C LEU A 173 -5.19 6.17 13.68
N LYS A 174 -5.03 7.04 14.66
CA LYS A 174 -5.95 8.16 14.91
C LYS A 174 -5.51 9.43 14.20
N HIS A 175 -4.23 9.56 13.88
CA HIS A 175 -3.62 10.80 13.40
C HIS A 175 -3.12 10.70 11.94
N GLY A 176 -3.19 9.51 11.33
CA GLY A 176 -2.93 9.30 9.93
C GLY A 176 -3.54 8.01 9.39
N THR A 177 -3.32 7.73 8.11
CA THR A 177 -3.70 6.48 7.42
C THR A 177 -2.69 6.18 6.33
N THR A 178 -2.49 4.90 5.99
CA THR A 178 -1.67 4.54 4.83
C THR A 178 -2.46 4.73 3.54
N ILE A 179 -1.78 4.90 2.41
CA ILE A 179 -2.42 5.00 1.09
C ILE A 179 -1.74 4.11 0.06
N ARG A 180 -2.55 3.53 -0.83
CA ARG A 180 -2.13 2.88 -2.07
C ARG A 180 -2.94 3.48 -3.21
N TYR A 181 -2.24 3.96 -4.22
CA TYR A 181 -2.81 4.69 -5.34
C TYR A 181 -2.32 4.10 -6.66
N GLN A 182 -3.20 4.05 -7.66
CA GLN A 182 -2.86 3.62 -9.01
C GLN A 182 -3.64 4.46 -10.00
N GLU A 183 -3.04 4.86 -11.11
CA GLU A 183 -3.74 5.53 -12.20
C GLU A 183 -3.19 5.19 -13.59
N GLY A 184 -4.06 5.25 -14.59
CA GLY A 184 -3.73 5.04 -15.98
C GLY A 184 -4.96 5.20 -16.86
N ALA A 185 -4.82 5.96 -17.95
CA ALA A 185 -5.89 6.12 -18.93
C ALA A 185 -6.19 4.79 -19.66
N ASP A 186 -7.44 4.57 -20.03
CA ASP A 186 -7.88 3.38 -20.76
C ASP A 186 -7.05 3.17 -22.04
N GLY A 187 -6.55 1.94 -22.23
CA GLY A 187 -5.71 1.59 -23.38
C GLY A 187 -4.29 2.18 -23.37
N ALA A 188 -3.90 3.00 -22.37
CA ALA A 188 -2.53 3.46 -22.24
C ALA A 188 -1.58 2.30 -21.90
N ALA A 189 -0.33 2.37 -22.36
CA ALA A 189 0.69 1.34 -22.13
C ALA A 189 1.49 1.53 -20.83
N THR A 190 1.17 2.56 -20.04
CA THR A 190 1.84 2.86 -18.78
C THR A 190 0.84 3.26 -17.71
N SER A 191 1.15 2.97 -16.45
CA SER A 191 0.40 3.45 -15.28
C SER A 191 1.35 4.13 -14.30
N VAL A 192 0.81 5.04 -13.49
CA VAL A 192 1.48 5.57 -12.30
C VAL A 192 0.93 4.83 -11.09
N GLN A 193 1.83 4.46 -10.18
CA GLN A 193 1.54 3.73 -8.95
C GLN A 193 2.14 4.54 -7.81
N ALA A 194 1.50 4.56 -6.64
CA ALA A 194 2.07 5.18 -5.46
C ALA A 194 1.67 4.46 -4.18
N VAL A 195 2.60 4.43 -3.23
CA VAL A 195 2.37 3.97 -1.85
C VAL A 195 2.84 5.05 -0.89
N GLY A 196 2.09 5.29 0.17
CA GLY A 196 2.34 6.44 1.02
C GLY A 196 1.51 6.46 2.29
N PHE A 197 1.34 7.66 2.82
CA PHE A 197 0.50 7.95 3.97
C PHE A 197 -0.04 9.38 3.88
N ILE A 198 -1.15 9.64 4.56
CA ILE A 198 -1.69 10.97 4.80
C ILE A 198 -1.98 11.12 6.29
N GLY A 199 -1.77 12.31 6.84
CA GLY A 199 -2.03 12.57 8.26
C GLY A 199 -1.51 13.92 8.70
N ASN A 200 -1.78 14.26 9.96
CA ASN A 200 -1.24 15.48 10.54
C ASN A 200 0.06 15.15 11.27
N ASN A 201 1.18 15.49 10.63
CA ASN A 201 2.51 15.31 11.21
C ASN A 201 2.56 15.83 12.65
N THR A 202 3.24 15.09 13.52
CA THR A 202 3.38 15.52 14.91
C THR A 202 4.15 16.84 14.99
N THR A 203 3.64 17.77 15.78
CA THR A 203 4.34 19.02 16.10
C THR A 203 5.21 18.89 17.35
N ASN A 204 5.18 17.74 18.03
CA ASN A 204 5.87 17.48 19.28
C ASN A 204 6.70 16.20 19.17
N MET A 205 7.87 16.31 18.52
CA MET A 205 8.81 15.20 18.37
C MET A 205 9.65 15.00 19.64
N PRO A 206 9.84 13.75 20.11
CA PRO A 206 10.87 13.46 21.11
C PRO A 206 12.27 13.80 20.57
N MET A 207 13.13 14.38 21.41
CA MET A 207 14.51 14.75 21.04
C MET A 207 15.56 13.71 21.49
N SER A 208 15.16 12.70 22.25
CA SER A 208 16.06 11.68 22.80
C SER A 208 15.29 10.42 23.18
N GLY A 209 16.01 9.31 23.39
CA GLY A 209 15.44 8.03 23.78
C GLY A 209 14.99 7.19 22.60
N GLN A 210 14.50 5.99 22.90
CA GLN A 210 14.01 5.05 21.90
C GLN A 210 12.52 4.77 22.09
N ALA A 211 11.83 4.52 20.99
CA ALA A 211 10.47 4.02 20.97
C ALA A 211 10.37 2.85 20.00
N THR A 212 9.63 1.82 20.38
CA THR A 212 9.26 0.73 19.47
C THR A 212 7.81 0.92 19.04
N TYR A 213 7.55 0.57 17.79
CA TYR A 213 6.25 0.68 17.16
C TYR A 213 5.87 -0.69 16.62
N ARG A 214 4.65 -1.11 16.93
CA ARG A 214 4.07 -2.35 16.41
C ARG A 214 2.88 -2.01 15.54
N GLY A 215 2.78 -2.70 14.42
CA GLY A 215 1.88 -2.28 13.36
C GLY A 215 1.35 -3.40 12.49
N PHE A 216 0.79 -2.96 11.38
CA PHE A 216 0.35 -3.76 10.26
C PHE A 216 1.14 -3.39 9.01
N HIS A 217 1.19 -4.33 8.06
CA HIS A 217 1.75 -4.16 6.74
C HIS A 217 0.67 -4.40 5.70
N GLU A 218 0.66 -3.57 4.69
CA GLU A 218 -0.26 -3.65 3.57
C GLU A 218 0.56 -3.66 2.28
N GLY A 219 0.48 -4.79 1.56
CA GLY A 219 1.11 -4.90 0.24
C GLY A 219 0.56 -3.86 -0.72
N GLY A 220 1.44 -3.20 -1.46
CA GLY A 220 1.10 -2.44 -2.65
C GLY A 220 1.18 -3.34 -3.88
N THR A 221 1.49 -2.74 -5.03
CA THR A 221 1.76 -3.49 -6.25
C THR A 221 3.11 -4.20 -6.14
N SER A 222 3.07 -5.53 -6.11
CA SER A 222 4.25 -6.38 -5.97
C SER A 222 4.22 -7.53 -6.97
N VAL A 223 5.17 -7.51 -7.92
CA VAL A 223 5.24 -8.45 -9.05
C VAL A 223 6.67 -8.89 -9.33
N TYR A 224 6.83 -10.04 -9.96
CA TYR A 224 8.10 -10.51 -10.51
C TYR A 224 7.95 -11.01 -11.95
N ASP A 225 9.05 -10.98 -12.70
CA ASP A 225 9.10 -11.45 -14.08
C ASP A 225 9.26 -12.98 -14.15
N ASP A 226 8.21 -13.67 -14.61
CA ASP A 226 8.27 -15.06 -15.03
C ASP A 226 8.35 -15.23 -16.55
N ASN A 227 9.55 -14.99 -17.08
CA ASN A 227 9.89 -15.20 -18.49
C ASN A 227 8.97 -14.41 -19.45
N GLY A 228 8.78 -13.12 -19.15
CA GLY A 228 7.91 -12.20 -19.86
C GLY A 228 6.47 -12.16 -19.33
N ASN A 229 6.13 -12.98 -18.33
CA ASN A 229 4.81 -12.97 -17.70
C ASN A 229 4.92 -12.46 -16.26
N MET A 230 4.24 -11.36 -15.94
CA MET A 230 4.25 -10.84 -14.58
C MET A 230 3.42 -11.74 -13.66
N GLN A 231 4.00 -12.10 -12.52
CA GLN A 231 3.35 -12.87 -11.47
C GLN A 231 3.31 -12.05 -10.18
N ASN A 232 2.23 -12.18 -9.42
CA ASN A 232 2.11 -11.51 -8.12
C ASN A 232 3.01 -12.16 -7.08
N MET A 233 3.53 -11.35 -6.18
CA MET A 233 4.22 -11.82 -4.98
C MET A 233 3.93 -10.89 -3.80
N GLY A 234 4.24 -11.34 -2.60
CA GLY A 234 4.16 -10.51 -1.42
C GLY A 234 4.83 -11.18 -0.22
N LEU A 235 4.94 -10.43 0.88
CA LEU A 235 5.28 -11.02 2.16
C LEU A 235 4.00 -11.53 2.80
N ASN A 236 3.91 -12.85 2.96
CA ASN A 236 2.83 -13.49 3.69
C ASN A 236 3.21 -13.60 5.17
N GLY A 237 2.25 -13.26 6.03
CA GLY A 237 2.46 -13.20 7.47
C GLY A 237 3.50 -12.16 7.87
N GLY A 238 4.11 -12.39 9.03
CA GLY A 238 5.10 -11.50 9.62
C GLY A 238 4.52 -10.44 10.54
N GLU A 239 5.40 -9.86 11.34
CA GLU A 239 5.09 -8.86 12.36
C GLU A 239 5.81 -7.56 12.02
N VAL A 240 5.07 -6.46 12.01
CA VAL A 240 5.66 -5.13 11.83
C VAL A 240 6.21 -4.63 13.15
N GLU A 241 7.51 -4.38 13.18
CA GLU A 241 8.20 -3.78 14.31
C GLU A 241 9.22 -2.75 13.81
N LEU A 242 9.01 -1.49 14.18
CA LEU A 242 9.94 -0.39 13.91
C LEU A 242 10.49 0.13 15.24
N THR A 243 11.75 0.55 15.25
CA THR A 243 12.40 1.21 16.38
C THR A 243 12.88 2.57 15.93
N ALA A 244 12.37 3.63 16.54
CA ALA A 244 12.88 4.99 16.40
C ALA A 244 13.87 5.26 17.54
N ASP A 245 15.08 5.67 17.20
CA ASP A 245 16.04 6.26 18.13
C ASP A 245 16.11 7.75 17.85
N PHE A 246 15.44 8.55 18.70
CA PHE A 246 15.34 9.99 18.53
C PHE A 246 16.63 10.72 18.87
N GLY A 247 17.51 10.11 19.69
CA GLY A 247 18.82 10.67 19.99
C GLY A 247 19.81 10.44 18.85
N ALA A 248 19.75 9.28 18.21
CA ALA A 248 20.54 8.96 17.02
C ALA A 248 19.93 9.51 15.71
N GLY A 249 18.66 9.90 15.73
CA GLY A 249 17.93 10.38 14.55
C GLY A 249 17.69 9.28 13.52
N THR A 250 17.36 8.05 13.94
CA THR A 250 17.18 6.90 13.03
C THR A 250 15.90 6.12 13.28
N VAL A 251 15.37 5.50 12.23
CA VAL A 251 14.33 4.47 12.28
C VAL A 251 14.85 3.19 11.65
N LYS A 252 14.73 2.06 12.36
CA LYS A 252 15.14 0.73 11.90
C LYS A 252 14.06 -0.31 12.18
N GLY A 253 14.08 -1.44 11.48
CA GLY A 253 13.11 -2.53 11.66
C GLY A 253 12.31 -2.76 10.38
N GLY A 254 11.07 -3.22 10.44
CA GLY A 254 10.26 -3.48 9.26
C GLY A 254 9.34 -4.67 9.49
N ILE A 255 9.39 -5.67 8.61
CA ILE A 255 8.63 -6.91 8.73
C ILE A 255 9.56 -8.01 9.20
N LYS A 256 9.22 -8.67 10.30
CA LYS A 256 9.93 -9.86 10.81
C LYS A 256 9.09 -11.10 10.61
N ASN A 257 9.71 -12.27 10.46
CA ASN A 257 9.01 -13.56 10.33
C ASN A 257 8.02 -13.63 9.16
N GLY A 258 8.22 -12.81 8.13
CA GLY A 258 7.44 -12.86 6.90
C GLY A 258 8.00 -13.92 5.94
N GLN A 259 7.18 -14.38 5.00
CA GLN A 259 7.61 -15.31 3.97
C GLN A 259 7.32 -14.72 2.59
N LEU A 260 8.33 -14.66 1.72
CA LEU A 260 8.08 -14.25 0.34
C LEU A 260 7.29 -15.35 -0.37
N ALA A 261 6.07 -15.05 -0.77
CA ALA A 261 5.12 -16.01 -1.31
C ALA A 261 4.27 -15.44 -2.46
N ALA A 262 3.70 -16.35 -3.24
CA ALA A 262 2.62 -16.08 -4.19
C ALA A 262 1.43 -16.99 -3.88
N TYR A 263 0.24 -16.59 -4.30
CA TYR A 263 -0.92 -17.47 -4.34
C TYR A 263 -1.16 -17.92 -5.78
N LYS A 264 -1.13 -19.23 -6.02
CA LYS A 264 -1.42 -19.85 -7.31
C LYS A 264 -2.46 -20.95 -7.10
N ASP A 265 -3.57 -20.85 -7.83
CA ASP A 265 -4.69 -21.80 -7.73
C ASP A 265 -5.17 -22.01 -6.27
N SER A 266 -5.25 -20.91 -5.50
CA SER A 266 -5.57 -20.89 -4.06
C SER A 266 -4.55 -21.56 -3.13
N ASN A 267 -3.41 -22.00 -3.65
CA ASN A 267 -2.30 -22.54 -2.85
C ASN A 267 -1.23 -21.49 -2.65
N MET A 268 -0.73 -21.38 -1.42
CA MET A 268 0.44 -20.56 -1.13
C MET A 268 1.69 -21.28 -1.62
N LEU A 269 2.44 -20.62 -2.51
CA LEU A 269 3.75 -21.03 -2.97
C LEU A 269 4.79 -20.16 -2.28
N MET A 270 5.69 -20.77 -1.51
CA MET A 270 6.87 -20.08 -0.98
C MET A 270 7.87 -19.86 -2.12
N LEU A 271 8.16 -18.60 -2.42
CA LEU A 271 8.99 -18.20 -3.55
C LEU A 271 10.48 -18.21 -3.22
N ASN A 272 10.84 -17.88 -1.98
CA ASN A 272 12.22 -17.93 -1.49
C ASN A 272 12.23 -18.21 0.03
N PRO A 273 12.73 -19.38 0.48
CA PRO A 273 12.77 -19.73 1.90
C PRO A 273 13.77 -18.90 2.72
N ASN A 274 14.73 -18.25 2.07
CA ASN A 274 15.72 -17.42 2.75
C ASN A 274 15.20 -16.03 3.10
N VAL A 275 14.13 -15.57 2.45
CA VAL A 275 13.51 -14.28 2.78
C VAL A 275 12.62 -14.46 4.00
N THR A 276 13.03 -13.87 5.12
CA THR A 276 12.28 -13.91 6.39
C THR A 276 11.65 -12.56 6.75
N GLY A 277 11.72 -11.58 5.86
CA GLY A 277 11.15 -10.28 6.11
C GLY A 277 11.68 -9.16 5.21
N LEU A 278 11.47 -7.95 5.68
CA LEU A 278 11.90 -6.71 5.06
C LEU A 278 12.45 -5.78 6.14
N ASN A 279 13.58 -5.14 5.86
CA ASN A 279 14.20 -4.17 6.75
C ASN A 279 14.17 -2.77 6.12
N ILE A 280 13.77 -1.79 6.93
CA ILE A 280 13.88 -0.35 6.73
C ILE A 280 15.09 0.15 7.52
N ASN A 281 15.87 1.03 6.91
CA ASN A 281 16.91 1.80 7.57
C ASN A 281 16.81 3.25 7.11
N ALA A 282 16.39 4.14 8.00
CA ALA A 282 16.05 5.52 7.67
C ALA A 282 16.59 6.53 8.70
N ASN A 283 16.75 7.77 8.24
CA ASN A 283 17.15 8.91 9.06
C ASN A 283 15.97 9.84 9.30
N ILE A 284 15.83 10.34 10.52
CA ILE A 284 14.78 11.26 10.95
C ILE A 284 15.17 12.70 10.58
N THR A 285 14.27 13.43 9.95
CA THR A 285 14.37 14.88 9.69
C THR A 285 13.03 15.54 10.03
N GLY A 286 12.99 16.29 11.12
CA GLY A 286 11.73 16.81 11.65
C GLY A 286 10.81 15.67 12.11
N SER A 287 9.58 15.67 11.62
CA SER A 287 8.60 14.58 11.84
C SER A 287 8.69 13.46 10.81
N ASP A 288 9.50 13.62 9.77
CA ASP A 288 9.62 12.66 8.68
C ASP A 288 10.87 11.80 8.85
N TYR A 289 10.92 10.68 8.15
CA TYR A 289 12.13 9.90 7.95
C TYR A 289 12.23 9.35 6.53
N THR A 290 13.44 9.28 6.01
CA THR A 290 13.73 8.75 4.67
C THR A 290 14.94 7.81 4.71
N GLY A 291 14.93 6.80 3.85
CA GLY A 291 15.94 5.76 3.87
C GLY A 291 15.71 4.70 2.82
N THR A 292 16.13 3.48 3.15
CA THR A 292 16.04 2.33 2.24
C THR A 292 15.20 1.20 2.82
N ALA A 293 14.63 0.39 1.92
CA ALA A 293 13.97 -0.87 2.23
C ALA A 293 14.70 -2.04 1.57
N GLN A 294 14.76 -3.20 2.19
CA GLN A 294 15.46 -4.36 1.61
C GLN A 294 14.82 -5.66 2.08
N LEU A 295 14.67 -6.64 1.17
CA LEU A 295 14.35 -8.02 1.58
C LEU A 295 15.52 -8.60 2.36
N VAL A 296 15.24 -9.29 3.46
CA VAL A 296 16.28 -9.79 4.37
C VAL A 296 16.09 -11.24 4.78
N ASP A 297 17.20 -11.87 5.18
CA ASP A 297 17.24 -13.18 5.80
C ASP A 297 17.05 -13.12 7.33
N SER A 298 17.10 -14.28 7.99
CA SER A 298 16.92 -14.40 9.45
C SER A 298 18.00 -13.70 10.27
N ASN A 299 19.14 -13.40 9.65
CA ASN A 299 20.26 -12.68 10.26
C ASN A 299 20.26 -11.19 9.87
N ASN A 300 19.19 -10.71 9.23
CA ASN A 300 19.04 -9.36 8.71
C ASN A 300 20.04 -9.00 7.60
N ASN A 301 20.57 -9.99 6.88
CA ASN A 301 21.38 -9.75 5.69
C ASN A 301 20.47 -9.52 4.47
N PRO A 302 20.86 -8.63 3.53
CA PRO A 302 20.13 -8.46 2.27
C PRO A 302 20.00 -9.76 1.47
N VAL A 303 18.80 -10.02 0.95
CA VAL A 303 18.54 -11.08 -0.03
C VAL A 303 18.30 -10.47 -1.40
N GLY A 304 19.08 -10.89 -2.39
CA GLY A 304 19.07 -10.34 -3.74
C GLY A 304 19.80 -8.99 -3.84
N THR A 305 19.51 -8.28 -4.93
CA THR A 305 20.05 -6.95 -5.25
C THR A 305 18.91 -5.99 -5.52
N SER A 306 19.15 -4.69 -5.34
CA SER A 306 18.21 -3.62 -5.63
C SER A 306 18.83 -2.60 -6.57
N THR A 307 18.09 -2.17 -7.58
CA THR A 307 18.42 -1.03 -8.45
C THR A 307 17.78 0.25 -7.93
N TYR A 308 16.68 0.12 -7.21
CA TYR A 308 16.02 1.19 -6.48
C TYR A 308 15.37 0.62 -5.23
N ASN A 309 15.56 1.27 -4.08
CA ASN A 309 15.07 0.76 -2.81
C ASN A 309 14.84 1.88 -1.80
N GLU A 310 13.72 2.59 -1.94
CA GLU A 310 13.41 3.74 -1.12
C GLU A 310 12.39 3.40 -0.03
N ALA A 311 12.56 4.00 1.14
CA ALA A 311 11.59 4.00 2.22
C ALA A 311 11.38 5.44 2.72
N ILE A 312 10.13 5.80 2.95
CA ILE A 312 9.74 7.06 3.58
C ILE A 312 8.78 6.79 4.72
N GLY A 313 8.69 7.72 5.66
CA GLY A 313 7.67 7.68 6.70
C GLY A 313 7.58 8.97 7.48
N SER A 314 6.57 9.04 8.34
CA SER A 314 6.34 10.18 9.22
C SER A 314 5.74 9.74 10.55
N PHE A 315 5.99 10.54 11.57
CA PHE A 315 5.43 10.40 12.90
C PHE A 315 4.19 11.29 13.08
N PHE A 316 3.19 10.74 13.77
CA PHE A 316 1.90 11.40 14.01
C PHE A 316 1.54 11.36 15.49
N GLY A 317 0.64 12.26 15.89
CA GLY A 317 0.14 12.37 17.26
C GLY A 317 1.18 12.85 18.27
N ASP A 318 0.74 13.15 19.49
CA ASP A 318 1.61 13.68 20.54
C ASP A 318 2.79 12.76 20.85
N ALA A 319 4.00 13.33 20.92
CA ALA A 319 5.23 12.61 21.24
C ALA A 319 5.49 11.40 20.31
N ALA A 320 5.12 11.54 19.03
CA ALA A 320 5.21 10.50 18.00
C ALA A 320 4.47 9.21 18.43
N ALA A 321 3.22 9.32 18.85
CA ALA A 321 2.40 8.18 19.28
C ALA A 321 2.15 7.15 18.16
N GLU A 322 2.18 7.59 16.90
CA GLU A 322 1.92 6.79 15.71
C GLU A 322 3.01 7.03 14.67
N THR A 323 3.18 6.06 13.77
CA THR A 323 4.03 6.20 12.59
C THR A 323 3.42 5.47 11.41
N ALA A 324 3.60 6.04 10.22
CA ALA A 324 3.29 5.36 8.96
C ALA A 324 4.48 5.45 8.03
N ALA A 325 4.68 4.42 7.21
CA ALA A 325 5.76 4.36 6.24
C ALA A 325 5.31 3.73 4.93
N ALA A 326 6.08 3.96 3.89
CA ALA A 326 5.94 3.33 2.60
C ALA A 326 7.31 2.92 2.06
N TYR A 327 7.32 1.91 1.20
CA TYR A 327 8.54 1.46 0.54
C TYR A 327 8.29 1.07 -0.92
N VAL A 328 9.33 1.23 -1.72
CA VAL A 328 9.40 0.73 -3.09
C VAL A 328 10.76 0.08 -3.32
N ILE A 329 10.76 -1.13 -3.83
CA ILE A 329 11.95 -1.89 -4.20
C ILE A 329 11.81 -2.34 -5.65
N GLU A 330 12.74 -1.96 -6.49
CA GLU A 330 13.02 -2.60 -7.78
C GLU A 330 14.33 -3.35 -7.64
N GLY A 331 14.36 -4.62 -8.02
CA GLY A 331 15.54 -5.45 -7.81
C GLY A 331 15.54 -6.77 -8.55
N ASN A 332 16.55 -7.58 -8.24
CA ASN A 332 16.70 -8.93 -8.76
C ASN A 332 17.04 -9.87 -7.59
N ALA A 333 16.28 -10.96 -7.45
CA ALA A 333 16.49 -11.94 -6.39
C ALA A 333 16.15 -13.36 -6.88
N GLU A 334 16.63 -14.37 -6.17
CA GLU A 334 16.15 -15.74 -6.39
C GLU A 334 14.67 -15.82 -5.99
N ILE A 335 13.80 -16.12 -6.94
CA ILE A 335 12.35 -16.24 -6.81
C ILE A 335 11.96 -17.51 -7.60
N ASP A 336 11.38 -18.48 -6.91
CA ASP A 336 11.04 -19.80 -7.46
C ASP A 336 12.27 -20.51 -8.09
N GLY A 337 13.39 -20.45 -7.37
CA GLY A 337 14.67 -21.10 -7.73
C GLY A 337 15.42 -20.46 -8.90
N GLN A 338 15.01 -19.28 -9.37
CA GLN A 338 15.67 -18.55 -10.47
C GLN A 338 15.85 -17.08 -10.10
N ASN A 339 16.91 -16.44 -10.60
CA ASN A 339 17.06 -14.99 -10.46
C ASN A 339 16.06 -14.26 -11.35
N ARG A 340 15.18 -13.46 -10.73
CA ARG A 340 14.09 -12.75 -11.41
C ARG A 340 14.08 -11.29 -11.01
N ASP A 341 13.81 -10.45 -11.99
CA ASP A 341 13.53 -9.04 -11.74
C ASP A 341 12.18 -8.92 -11.05
N TYR A 342 12.10 -7.99 -10.10
CA TYR A 342 10.92 -7.78 -9.30
C TYR A 342 10.72 -6.30 -8.96
N LEU A 343 9.45 -5.98 -8.74
CA LEU A 343 9.01 -4.74 -8.13
C LEU A 343 8.20 -5.10 -6.88
N MET A 344 8.52 -4.51 -5.75
CA MET A 344 7.78 -4.72 -4.50
C MET A 344 7.50 -3.40 -3.83
N THR A 345 6.24 -3.19 -3.45
CA THR A 345 5.83 -1.98 -2.75
C THR A 345 4.90 -2.32 -1.60
N GLY A 346 4.81 -1.40 -0.64
CA GLY A 346 3.87 -1.56 0.46
C GLY A 346 3.91 -0.40 1.43
N THR A 347 3.04 -0.49 2.41
CA THR A 347 2.91 0.51 3.48
C THR A 347 2.88 -0.13 4.85
N PHE A 348 3.22 0.65 5.86
CA PHE A 348 3.20 0.30 7.27
C PHE A 348 2.35 1.32 8.02
N GLY A 349 1.53 0.83 8.93
CA GLY A 349 0.88 1.64 9.95
C GLY A 349 1.18 1.06 11.32
N ALA A 350 1.71 1.85 12.25
CA ALA A 350 2.13 1.34 13.55
C ALA A 350 1.88 2.33 14.69
N VAL A 351 1.58 1.78 15.86
CA VAL A 351 1.38 2.52 17.11
C VAL A 351 2.56 2.27 18.05
N LYS A 352 2.94 3.29 18.82
CA LYS A 352 3.98 3.20 19.83
C LYS A 352 3.58 2.20 20.93
N ASN A 353 4.49 1.30 21.30
CA ASN A 353 4.33 0.36 22.41
C ASN A 353 4.62 1.01 23.76
#